data_AF-A0A437ULN0-F1
#
_entry.id   AF-A0A437ULN0-F1
#
_cell.length_a   1.000
_cell.length_b   1.000
_cell.length_c   1.000
_cell.angle_alpha   90.00
_cell.angle_beta   90.00
_cell.angle_gamma   90.00
#
_symmetry.space_group_name_H-M   'P 1'
#
loop_
_entity.id
_entity.type
_entity.pdbx_description
1 polymer ?
#
loop_
_entity_poly.entity_id
_entity_poly.type
_entity_poly.pdbx_seq_one_letter_code
_entity_poly.pdbx_strand_id
1 'polypeptide(L)'
;MEENITIEFVKEWIDKHNLTKGSFDRIMNDLIYNSGHNYIDNPSLRYWLIDNTYKFRDMLPVKLNDNQQIVLDWLKWSVKEQGNSPMDAVYLLVLGETLVSVSLAYIALTPDQQTQVLAAFSKEVAE
;
A
#
# COMPACT_ATOMS: atom_id res chain seq x y z
N MET A 1 -4.54 20.80 -25.80
CA MET A 1 -3.32 20.09 -25.37
C MET A 1 -3.79 19.05 -24.38
N GLU A 2 -3.65 17.76 -24.69
CA GLU A 2 -3.83 16.71 -23.68
C GLU A 2 -2.67 16.86 -22.69
N GLU A 3 -2.97 17.19 -21.44
CA GLU A 3 -1.99 17.04 -20.37
C GLU A 3 -1.70 15.54 -20.25
N ASN A 4 -0.49 15.12 -20.64
CA ASN A 4 -0.05 13.75 -20.45
C ASN A 4 0.06 13.48 -18.94
N ILE A 5 -0.91 12.74 -18.39
CA ILE A 5 -0.87 12.28 -17.00
C ILE A 5 0.32 11.32 -16.82
N THR A 6 1.24 11.69 -15.92
CA THR A 6 2.41 10.86 -15.57
C THR A 6 2.09 9.92 -14.40
N ILE A 7 2.92 8.88 -14.22
CA ILE A 7 2.77 7.97 -13.07
C ILE A 7 3.01 8.72 -11.76
N GLU A 8 4.00 9.61 -11.74
CA GLU A 8 4.35 10.44 -10.58
C GLU A 8 3.19 11.33 -10.15
N PHE A 9 2.52 11.99 -11.11
CA PHE A 9 1.32 12.78 -10.82
C PHE A 9 0.21 11.93 -10.16
N VAL A 10 -0.01 10.71 -10.65
CA VAL A 10 -1.03 9.81 -10.09
C VAL A 10 -0.65 9.36 -8.68
N LYS A 11 0.64 9.11 -8.39
CA LYS A 11 1.12 8.80 -7.04
C LYS A 11 0.88 9.97 -6.08
N GLU A 12 1.29 11.18 -6.46
CA GLU A 12 1.06 12.39 -5.66
C GLU A 12 -0.43 12.63 -5.40
N TRP A 13 -1.27 12.35 -6.39
CA TRP A 13 -2.72 12.45 -6.25
C TRP A 13 -3.29 11.39 -5.28
N ILE A 14 -2.83 10.14 -5.36
CA ILE A 14 -3.20 9.07 -4.40
C ILE A 14 -2.86 9.50 -2.97
N ASP A 15 -1.65 10.02 -2.75
CA ASP A 15 -1.16 10.43 -1.44
C ASP A 15 -1.95 11.63 -0.90
N LYS A 16 -2.15 12.67 -1.73
CA LYS A 16 -2.93 13.86 -1.39
C LYS A 16 -4.34 13.52 -0.92
N HIS A 17 -4.96 12.50 -1.51
CA HIS A 17 -6.33 12.08 -1.21
C HIS A 17 -6.40 10.91 -0.23
N ASN A 18 -5.28 10.46 0.34
CA ASN A 18 -5.19 9.33 1.27
C ASN A 18 -5.92 8.07 0.75
N LEU A 19 -5.80 7.80 -0.55
CA LEU A 19 -6.52 6.70 -1.19
C LEU A 19 -5.88 5.37 -0.83
N THR A 20 -6.68 4.33 -0.73
CA THR A 20 -6.24 2.97 -0.44
C THR A 20 -6.90 1.97 -1.37
N LYS A 21 -6.45 0.71 -1.41
CA LYS A 21 -7.15 -0.34 -2.16
C LYS A 21 -8.62 -0.47 -1.75
N GLY A 22 -8.97 -0.17 -0.50
CA GLY A 22 -10.37 -0.13 -0.04
C GLY A 22 -11.19 1.04 -0.61
N SER A 23 -10.54 2.04 -1.19
CA SER A 23 -11.18 3.15 -1.90
C SER A 23 -11.44 2.83 -3.37
N PHE A 24 -10.81 1.79 -3.93
CA PHE A 24 -10.81 1.48 -5.36
C PHE A 24 -12.22 1.38 -5.94
N ASP A 25 -13.09 0.55 -5.35
CA ASP A 25 -14.45 0.35 -5.87
C ASP A 25 -15.27 1.65 -5.84
N ARG A 26 -15.07 2.50 -4.83
CA ARG A 26 -15.73 3.80 -4.74
C ARG A 26 -15.25 4.74 -5.85
N ILE A 27 -13.94 4.80 -6.09
CA ILE A 27 -13.34 5.64 -7.14
C ILE A 27 -13.83 5.18 -8.52
N MET A 28 -13.82 3.88 -8.79
CA MET A 28 -14.29 3.35 -10.08
C MET A 28 -15.79 3.57 -10.28
N ASN A 29 -16.60 3.44 -9.23
CA ASN A 29 -18.01 3.77 -9.30
C ASN A 29 -18.24 5.27 -9.61
N ASP A 30 -17.50 6.17 -8.96
CA ASP A 30 -17.59 7.61 -9.22
C ASP A 30 -17.18 7.95 -10.66
N LEU A 31 -16.16 7.27 -11.21
CA LEU A 31 -15.72 7.40 -12.60
C LEU A 31 -16.79 6.97 -13.60
N ILE A 32 -17.49 5.86 -13.34
CA ILE A 32 -18.48 5.28 -14.25
C ILE A 32 -19.80 6.05 -14.23
N TYR A 33 -20.30 6.39 -13.04
CA TYR A 33 -21.65 6.94 -12.87
C TYR A 33 -21.69 8.47 -12.83
N ASN A 34 -20.53 9.13 -12.82
CA ASN A 34 -20.38 10.59 -12.93
C ASN A 34 -21.25 11.36 -11.90
N SER A 35 -21.49 10.75 -10.74
CA SER A 35 -22.45 11.19 -9.72
C SER A 35 -21.79 12.11 -8.70
N GLY A 36 -21.46 13.33 -9.14
CA GLY A 36 -20.91 14.40 -8.31
C GLY A 36 -19.40 14.25 -8.09
N HIS A 37 -18.63 15.20 -8.58
CA HIS A 37 -17.16 15.18 -8.64
C HIS A 37 -16.49 15.29 -7.25
N ASN A 38 -16.63 14.26 -6.41
CA ASN A 38 -16.16 14.35 -5.04
C ASN A 38 -14.63 14.13 -4.89
N TYR A 39 -13.98 13.51 -5.88
CA TYR A 39 -12.56 13.16 -5.81
C TYR A 39 -11.72 13.59 -7.03
N ILE A 40 -12.28 13.59 -8.25
CA ILE A 40 -11.50 13.76 -9.49
C ILE A 40 -12.14 14.83 -10.38
N ASP A 41 -11.73 16.09 -10.21
CA ASP A 41 -12.17 17.19 -11.07
C ASP A 41 -11.42 17.26 -12.41
N ASN A 42 -10.23 16.66 -12.48
CA ASN A 42 -9.38 16.69 -13.68
C ASN A 42 -9.85 15.65 -14.73
N PRO A 43 -10.34 16.06 -15.93
CA PRO A 43 -10.80 15.13 -16.95
C PRO A 43 -9.69 14.21 -17.49
N SER A 44 -8.47 14.72 -17.68
CA SER A 44 -7.32 13.94 -18.14
C SER A 44 -6.98 12.82 -17.16
N LEU A 45 -7.04 13.10 -15.86
CA LEU A 45 -6.85 12.08 -14.81
C LEU A 45 -7.95 11.01 -14.87
N ARG A 46 -9.21 11.36 -15.14
CA ARG A 46 -10.29 10.37 -15.28
C ARG A 46 -10.02 9.39 -16.42
N TYR A 47 -9.69 9.90 -17.60
CA TYR A 47 -9.40 9.07 -18.77
C TYR A 47 -8.19 8.17 -18.51
N TRP A 48 -7.12 8.71 -17.91
CA TRP A 48 -5.97 7.91 -17.53
C TRP A 48 -6.34 6.77 -16.59
N LEU A 49 -7.16 7.02 -15.56
CA LEU A 49 -7.56 6.00 -14.59
C LEU A 49 -8.41 4.89 -15.23
N ILE A 50 -9.30 5.24 -16.16
CA ILE A 50 -10.09 4.27 -16.92
C ILE A 50 -9.15 3.37 -17.74
N ASP A 51 -8.27 3.97 -18.55
CA ASP A 51 -7.36 3.24 -19.44
C ASP A 51 -6.31 2.41 -18.67
N ASN A 52 -6.01 2.81 -17.42
CA ASN A 52 -4.99 2.18 -16.58
C ASN A 52 -5.57 1.55 -15.32
N THR A 53 -6.85 1.12 -15.32
CA THR A 53 -7.59 0.66 -14.14
C THR A 53 -6.81 -0.30 -13.23
N TYR A 54 -6.23 -1.37 -13.81
CA TYR A 54 -5.48 -2.36 -13.02
C TYR A 54 -4.15 -1.81 -12.49
N LYS A 55 -3.45 -1.02 -13.31
CA LYS A 55 -2.22 -0.34 -12.88
C LYS A 55 -2.50 0.63 -11.74
N PHE A 56 -3.58 1.40 -11.82
CA PHE A 56 -4.04 2.26 -10.73
C PHE A 56 -4.37 1.47 -9.47
N ARG A 57 -5.12 0.37 -9.59
CA ARG A 57 -5.42 -0.52 -8.45
C ARG A 57 -4.17 -0.99 -7.72
N ASP A 58 -3.11 -1.30 -8.47
CA ASP A 58 -1.84 -1.77 -7.92
C ASP A 58 -0.99 -0.64 -7.32
N MET A 59 -1.18 0.60 -7.78
CA MET A 59 -0.57 1.78 -7.18
C MET A 59 -1.19 2.13 -5.82
N LEU A 60 -2.47 1.82 -5.60
CA LEU A 60 -3.14 2.13 -4.34
C LEU A 60 -2.53 1.37 -3.15
N PRO A 61 -2.18 2.07 -2.05
CA PRO A 61 -1.66 1.42 -0.86
C PRO A 61 -2.74 0.57 -0.19
N VAL A 62 -2.34 -0.55 0.41
CA VAL A 62 -3.24 -1.35 1.24
C VAL A 62 -3.26 -0.73 2.63
N LYS A 63 -4.45 -0.43 3.16
CA LYS A 63 -4.57 -0.08 4.57
C LYS A 63 -4.29 -1.32 5.40
N LEU A 64 -3.17 -1.32 6.11
CA LEU A 64 -2.81 -2.40 7.01
C LEU A 64 -3.73 -2.37 8.24
N ASN A 65 -4.14 -3.55 8.70
CA ASN A 65 -4.80 -3.70 9.99
C ASN A 65 -3.77 -3.67 11.14
N ASP A 66 -4.25 -3.65 12.38
CA ASP A 66 -3.39 -3.50 13.56
C ASP A 66 -2.31 -4.59 13.66
N ASN A 67 -2.64 -5.85 13.37
CA ASN A 67 -1.67 -6.95 13.40
C ASN A 67 -0.62 -6.80 12.29
N GLN A 68 -1.04 -6.40 11.09
CA GLN A 68 -0.12 -6.12 9.98
C GLN A 68 0.81 -4.95 10.31
N GLN A 69 0.30 -3.92 10.98
CA GLN A 69 1.08 -2.77 11.39
C GLN A 69 2.13 -3.15 12.45
N ILE A 70 1.76 -3.96 13.45
CA ILE A 70 2.70 -4.48 14.46
C ILE A 70 3.87 -5.22 13.79
N VAL A 71 3.57 -6.09 12.82
CA VAL A 71 4.62 -6.84 12.11
C VAL A 71 5.47 -5.92 11.24
N LEU A 72 4.86 -4.98 10.51
CA LEU A 72 5.59 -4.01 9.69
C LEU A 72 6.52 -3.14 10.53
N ASP A 73 6.05 -2.61 11.66
CA ASP A 73 6.83 -1.76 12.55
C ASP A 73 8.02 -2.51 13.13
N TRP A 74 7.85 -3.79 13.48
CA TRP A 74 8.96 -4.62 13.94
C TRP A 74 9.99 -4.89 12.84
N LEU A 75 9.55 -5.17 11.60
CA LEU A 75 10.46 -5.35 10.46
C LEU A 75 11.28 -4.07 10.20
N LYS A 76 10.63 -2.90 10.27
CA LYS A 76 11.28 -1.58 10.13
C LYS A 76 12.31 -1.36 11.25
N TRP A 77 11.94 -1.65 12.50
CA TRP A 77 12.82 -1.54 13.65
C TRP A 77 14.03 -2.48 13.53
N SER A 78 13.82 -3.72 13.09
CA SER A 78 14.88 -4.71 12.90
C SER A 78 15.94 -4.22 11.90
N VAL A 79 15.52 -3.60 10.80
CA VAL A 79 16.47 -3.02 9.84
C VAL A 79 17.14 -1.76 10.38
N LYS A 80 16.36 -0.80 10.88
CA LYS A 80 16.86 0.55 11.21
C LYS A 80 17.66 0.59 12.51
N GLU A 81 17.20 -0.12 13.53
CA GLU A 81 17.74 -0.03 14.89
C GLU A 81 18.66 -1.21 15.22
N GLN A 82 18.44 -2.39 14.63
CA GLN A 82 19.31 -3.56 14.85
C GLN A 82 20.34 -3.76 13.73
N GLY A 83 20.22 -3.04 12.60
CA GLY A 83 21.15 -3.14 11.48
C GLY A 83 21.06 -4.45 10.70
N ASN A 84 19.97 -5.20 10.85
CA ASN A 84 19.73 -6.41 10.07
C ASN A 84 19.47 -6.05 8.61
N SER A 85 19.88 -6.93 7.67
CA SER A 85 19.42 -6.78 6.29
C SER A 85 17.90 -7.02 6.22
N PRO A 86 17.20 -6.48 5.19
CA PRO A 86 15.78 -6.76 5.03
C PRO A 86 15.44 -8.26 4.97
N MET A 87 16.31 -9.06 4.36
CA MET A 87 16.14 -10.52 4.30
C MET A 87 16.36 -11.18 5.67
N ASP A 88 17.33 -10.71 6.45
CA ASP A 88 17.55 -11.22 7.82
C ASP A 88 16.36 -10.88 8.72
N ALA A 89 15.80 -9.67 8.61
CA ALA A 89 14.62 -9.28 9.38
C ALA A 89 13.42 -10.21 9.08
N VAL A 90 13.18 -10.53 7.81
CA VAL A 90 12.12 -11.49 7.42
C VAL A 90 12.44 -12.90 7.93
N TYR A 91 13.69 -13.34 7.85
CA TYR A 91 14.11 -14.64 8.35
C TYR A 91 13.88 -14.78 9.87
N LEU A 92 14.27 -13.77 10.65
CA LEU A 92 14.06 -13.71 12.10
C LEU A 92 12.56 -13.73 12.47
N LEU A 93 11.72 -13.01 11.71
CA LEU A 93 10.26 -13.06 11.87
C LEU A 93 9.72 -14.48 11.73
N VAL A 94 10.15 -15.20 10.69
CA VAL A 94 9.69 -16.57 10.40
C VAL A 94 10.18 -17.58 11.46
N LEU A 95 11.38 -17.39 11.99
CA LEU A 95 11.89 -18.19 13.10
C LEU A 95 11.19 -17.90 14.44
N GLY A 96 10.43 -16.81 14.52
CA GLY A 96 9.83 -16.34 15.76
C GLY A 96 10.83 -15.70 16.72
N GLU A 97 12.01 -15.30 16.22
CA GLU A 97 13.03 -14.53 16.96
C GLU A 97 12.61 -13.06 17.05
N THR A 98 11.41 -12.83 17.59
CA THR A 98 10.76 -11.52 17.72
C THR A 98 10.20 -11.33 19.13
N LEU A 99 9.63 -10.14 19.40
CA LEU A 99 8.83 -9.96 20.61
C LEU A 99 7.58 -10.84 20.56
N VAL A 100 7.13 -11.37 21.70
CA VAL A 100 5.94 -12.24 21.79
C VAL A 100 4.71 -11.60 21.13
N SER A 101 4.51 -10.29 21.28
CA SER A 101 3.42 -9.55 20.63
C SER A 101 3.48 -9.58 19.11
N VAL A 102 4.68 -9.55 18.53
CA VAL A 102 4.91 -9.59 17.08
C VAL A 102 4.65 -11.00 16.55
N SER A 103 5.16 -12.03 17.22
CA SER A 103 4.86 -13.43 16.87
C SER A 103 3.35 -13.70 16.90
N LEU A 104 2.63 -13.23 17.93
CA LEU A 104 1.17 -13.38 18.01
C LEU A 104 0.45 -12.63 16.89
N ALA A 105 0.86 -11.40 16.57
CA ALA A 105 0.30 -10.63 15.47
C ALA A 105 0.53 -11.35 14.12
N TYR A 106 1.73 -11.87 13.88
CA TYR A 106 2.08 -12.61 12.66
C TYR A 106 1.28 -13.89 12.47
N ILE A 107 1.12 -14.69 13.54
CA ILE A 107 0.30 -15.93 13.51
C ILE A 107 -1.17 -15.63 13.22
N ALA A 108 -1.66 -14.45 13.61
CA ALA A 108 -3.02 -14.02 13.33
C ALA A 108 -3.24 -13.52 11.88
N LEU A 109 -2.19 -13.40 11.06
CA LEU A 109 -2.30 -12.95 9.67
C LEU A 109 -2.65 -14.11 8.72
N THR A 110 -3.53 -13.82 7.76
CA THR A 110 -3.72 -14.70 6.60
C THR A 110 -2.53 -14.60 5.63
N PRO A 111 -2.32 -15.57 4.73
CA PRO A 111 -1.26 -15.48 3.71
C PRO A 111 -1.30 -14.20 2.86
N ASP A 112 -2.51 -13.74 2.50
CA ASP A 112 -2.69 -12.48 1.77
C ASP A 112 -2.23 -11.29 2.61
N GLN A 113 -2.53 -11.27 3.91
CA GLN A 113 -2.12 -10.21 4.81
C GLN A 113 -0.62 -10.21 5.06
N GLN A 114 0.02 -11.38 5.13
CA GLN A 114 1.47 -11.50 5.19
C GLN A 114 2.12 -10.91 3.93
N THR A 115 1.57 -11.23 2.75
CA THR A 115 2.04 -10.66 1.48
C THR A 115 1.90 -9.14 1.43
N GLN A 116 0.81 -8.59 1.98
CA GLN A 116 0.60 -7.15 2.09
C GLN A 116 1.63 -6.48 3.02
N VAL A 117 2.00 -7.12 4.14
CA VAL A 117 3.08 -6.64 5.01
C VAL A 117 4.41 -6.65 4.28
N LEU A 118 4.75 -7.73 3.57
CA LEU A 118 5.99 -7.81 2.79
C LEU A 118 6.06 -6.75 1.69
N ALA A 119 4.94 -6.49 1.00
CA ALA A 119 4.87 -5.45 -0.02
C ALA A 119 5.00 -4.03 0.56
N ALA A 120 4.45 -3.79 1.75
CA ALA A 120 4.64 -2.52 2.46
C ALA A 120 6.10 -2.37 2.91
N PHE A 121 6.67 -3.43 3.49
CA PHE A 121 8.06 -3.45 3.94
C PHE A 121 9.04 -3.24 2.79
N SER A 122 8.82 -3.85 1.62
CA SER A 122 9.70 -3.69 0.46
C SER A 122 9.75 -2.26 -0.07
N LYS A 123 8.64 -1.51 0.03
CA LYS A 123 8.61 -0.10 -0.38
C LYS A 123 9.47 0.75 0.54
N GLU A 124 9.39 0.50 1.85
CA GLU A 124 10.09 1.27 2.89
C GLU A 124 11.60 1.05 2.92
N VAL A 125 12.10 -0.12 2.49
CA VAL A 125 13.55 -0.42 2.46
C VAL A 125 14.21 -0.08 1.11
N ALA A 126 13.41 0.30 0.11
CA ALA A 126 13.89 0.73 -1.21
C ALA A 126 14.13 2.25 -1.29
N GLU A 127 13.74 3.00 -0.25
CA GLU A 127 13.91 4.45 -0.07
C GLU A 127 15.07 4.75 0.87
#